data_AF-A0A3D4QPL7-F1
#
_entry.id   AF-A0A3D4QPL7-F1
#
_cell.length_a   1.000
_cell.length_b   1.000
_cell.length_c   1.000
_cell.angle_alpha   90.00
_cell.angle_beta   90.00
_cell.angle_gamma   90.00
#
_symmetry.space_group_name_H-M   'P 1'
#
loop_
_entity.id
_entity.type
_entity.pdbx_description
1 polymer ?
#
loop_
_entity_poly.entity_id
_entity_poly.type
_entity_poly.pdbx_seq_one_letter_code
_entity_poly.pdbx_strand_id
1 'polypeptide(L)'
;MTISDELRSIVSIDIFKKGKKPEMFAGRPYYLDYEKTYLLVADAWKEKIGGIPQSSFLLAFYENQHDSVKEALLLRAIRPAKLPTDNDVIASMVEYYKDNLKTSGKENQLDDYTKYTFGFSGLECKVIGTFYKDTNEIVQFGGDVENFYSAHNYVVYKPTSEVLEQIVNFRDGAVVGNGSDVKIGKVRYSSSRRFQENQPDVNVYVNSQDFLGKRTALFGMTRTGKSNTVKKIIEATTDSSFQSIKLDDGTSDMISDAAENLEQFKEDGTPKYKVGQIIFDINGEYANANLQDEGTAIFEKYRILTTRYSVLEKKILKF
;
A
#
# COMPACT_ATOMS: atom_id res chain seq x y z
N MET A 1 -7.22 23.15 -10.16
CA MET A 1 -6.21 23.06 -9.08
C MET A 1 -6.41 24.26 -8.20
N THR A 2 -6.95 24.05 -7.00
CA THR A 2 -7.19 25.13 -6.04
C THR A 2 -5.86 25.48 -5.37
N ILE A 3 -5.67 26.72 -4.90
CA ILE A 3 -4.44 27.18 -4.20
C ILE A 3 -4.09 26.26 -3.01
N SER A 4 -5.10 25.62 -2.41
CA SER A 4 -4.93 24.63 -1.34
C SER A 4 -4.28 23.32 -1.80
N ASP A 5 -4.49 22.88 -3.04
CA ASP A 5 -3.87 21.68 -3.60
C ASP A 5 -2.39 21.90 -3.90
N GLU A 6 -2.03 23.11 -4.34
CA GLU A 6 -0.63 23.53 -4.52
C GLU A 6 0.11 23.60 -3.18
N LEU A 7 -0.52 24.15 -2.14
CA LEU A 7 0.05 24.14 -0.78
C LEU A 7 0.19 22.72 -0.21
N ARG A 8 -0.76 21.82 -0.50
CA ARG A 8 -0.70 20.41 -0.07
C ARG A 8 0.32 19.60 -0.87
N SER A 9 0.51 19.89 -2.15
CA SER A 9 1.54 19.24 -2.99
C SER A 9 2.95 19.68 -2.56
N ILE A 10 3.11 20.93 -2.10
CA ILE A 10 4.35 21.42 -1.46
C ILE A 10 4.65 20.68 -0.14
N VAL A 11 3.62 20.21 0.58
CA VAL A 11 3.75 19.42 1.82
C VAL A 11 3.92 17.92 1.54
N SER A 12 3.62 17.47 0.31
CA SER A 12 3.80 16.07 -0.08
C SER A 12 5.27 15.68 -0.07
N ILE A 13 5.56 14.49 0.46
CA ILE A 13 6.94 14.01 0.60
C ILE A 13 7.47 13.64 -0.79
N ASP A 14 8.52 14.34 -1.24
CA ASP A 14 9.20 14.03 -2.50
C ASP A 14 9.94 12.68 -2.41
N ILE A 15 9.43 11.68 -3.13
CA ILE A 15 9.99 10.32 -3.22
C ILE A 15 11.45 10.34 -3.67
N PHE A 16 11.84 11.26 -4.55
CA PHE A 16 13.22 11.35 -5.06
C PHE A 16 14.19 11.94 -4.04
N LYS A 17 13.71 12.82 -3.14
CA LYS A 17 14.53 13.40 -2.07
C LYS A 17 14.64 12.48 -0.86
N LYS A 18 13.51 11.89 -0.42
CA LYS A 18 13.48 11.06 0.80
C LYS A 18 13.66 9.56 0.55
N GLY A 19 13.53 9.09 -0.69
CA GLY A 19 13.68 7.68 -1.06
C GLY A 19 15.14 7.22 -1.22
N LYS A 20 16.06 8.12 -1.59
CA LYS A 20 17.49 7.83 -1.74
C LYS A 20 18.25 7.97 -0.42
N LYS A 21 17.90 7.15 0.58
CA LYS A 21 18.54 7.18 1.91
C LYS A 21 19.64 6.12 2.03
N PRO A 22 20.93 6.48 2.18
CA PRO A 22 22.04 5.51 2.25
C PRO A 22 21.86 4.46 3.37
N GLU A 23 21.23 4.83 4.47
CA GLU A 23 20.90 3.93 5.57
C GLU A 23 19.87 2.85 5.20
N MET A 24 19.06 3.10 4.17
CA MET A 24 18.02 2.21 3.65
C MET A 24 18.46 1.40 2.42
N PHE A 25 19.76 1.35 2.12
CA PHE A 25 20.31 0.56 1.01
C PHE A 25 19.93 -0.93 1.15
N ALA A 26 19.30 -1.46 0.11
CA ALA A 26 18.82 -2.85 0.07
C ALA A 26 19.73 -3.75 -0.77
N GLY A 27 20.29 -3.24 -1.86
CA GLY A 27 21.15 -4.01 -2.75
C GLY A 27 21.35 -3.35 -4.12
N ARG A 28 22.02 -4.08 -5.01
CA ARG A 28 22.27 -3.67 -6.40
C ARG A 28 21.69 -4.69 -7.37
N PRO A 29 21.05 -4.25 -8.47
CA PRO A 29 20.57 -5.18 -9.46
C PRO A 29 21.72 -5.71 -10.31
N TYR A 30 21.71 -7.01 -10.56
CA TYR A 30 22.59 -7.67 -11.53
C TYR A 30 21.84 -8.07 -12.82
N TYR A 31 20.51 -7.94 -12.82
CA TYR A 31 19.64 -8.17 -13.96
C TYR A 31 18.41 -7.26 -13.83
N LEU A 32 17.95 -6.71 -14.95
CA LEU A 32 16.77 -5.86 -15.04
C LEU A 32 16.14 -6.03 -16.43
N ASP A 33 14.84 -6.24 -16.47
CA ASP A 33 13.98 -6.15 -17.66
C ASP A 33 12.66 -5.43 -17.31
N TYR A 34 11.71 -5.40 -18.24
CA TYR A 34 10.41 -4.73 -18.06
C TYR A 34 9.50 -5.35 -16.99
N GLU A 35 9.71 -6.62 -16.64
CA GLU A 35 8.86 -7.35 -15.69
C GLU A 35 9.55 -7.67 -14.37
N LYS A 36 10.86 -7.87 -14.39
CA LYS A 36 11.64 -8.48 -13.33
C LYS A 36 12.99 -7.80 -13.14
N THR A 37 13.44 -7.85 -11.91
CA THR A 37 14.78 -7.40 -11.50
C THR A 37 15.35 -8.44 -10.56
N TYR A 38 16.63 -8.78 -10.73
CA TYR A 38 17.34 -9.60 -9.76
C TYR A 38 18.35 -8.75 -8.99
N LEU A 39 18.21 -8.75 -7.68
CA LEU A 39 19.02 -7.97 -6.75
C LEU A 39 20.04 -8.86 -6.07
N LEU A 40 21.29 -8.41 -6.05
CA LEU A 40 22.28 -8.90 -5.11
C LEU A 40 22.02 -8.21 -3.76
N VAL A 41 21.70 -9.00 -2.74
CA VAL A 41 21.46 -8.54 -1.38
C VAL A 41 22.39 -9.25 -0.42
N ALA A 42 22.69 -8.62 0.71
CA ALA A 42 23.49 -9.22 1.78
C ALA A 42 22.70 -9.27 3.08
N ASP A 43 22.98 -10.26 3.93
CA ASP A 43 22.34 -10.40 5.23
C ASP A 43 22.55 -9.17 6.13
N ALA A 44 23.76 -8.62 6.15
CA ALA A 44 24.06 -7.39 6.90
C ALA A 44 23.22 -6.18 6.45
N TRP A 45 22.96 -6.05 5.14
CA TRP A 45 22.13 -4.97 4.59
C TRP A 45 20.66 -5.18 4.95
N LYS A 46 20.16 -6.42 4.78
CA LYS A 46 18.80 -6.78 5.17
C LYS A 46 18.57 -6.52 6.65
N GLU A 47 19.50 -6.92 7.53
CA GLU A 47 19.38 -6.68 8.97
C GLU A 47 19.30 -5.18 9.29
N LYS A 48 20.21 -4.38 8.71
CA LYS A 48 20.25 -2.93 8.91
C LYS A 48 18.93 -2.22 8.56
N ILE A 49 18.26 -2.65 7.48
CA ILE A 49 17.02 -2.02 7.00
C ILE A 49 15.74 -2.67 7.57
N GLY A 50 15.86 -3.57 8.54
CA GLY A 50 14.72 -4.27 9.14
C GLY A 50 14.09 -5.32 8.22
N GLY A 51 14.91 -6.05 7.49
CA GLY A 51 14.57 -7.13 6.57
C GLY A 51 13.90 -6.66 5.27
N ILE A 52 13.76 -7.60 4.32
CA ILE A 52 12.97 -7.41 3.10
C ILE A 52 11.89 -8.49 3.08
N PRO A 53 10.69 -8.21 3.66
CA PRO A 53 9.59 -9.16 3.63
C PRO A 53 9.15 -9.47 2.21
N GLN A 54 8.55 -10.64 2.01
CA GLN A 54 7.86 -10.94 0.75
C GLN A 54 6.79 -9.88 0.48
N SER A 55 6.64 -9.50 -0.80
CA SER A 55 5.74 -8.46 -1.29
C SER A 55 6.05 -7.05 -0.81
N SER A 56 7.18 -6.83 -0.12
CA SER A 56 7.61 -5.48 0.23
C SER A 56 7.99 -4.66 -1.01
N PHE A 57 7.67 -3.37 -0.97
CA PHE A 57 8.09 -2.45 -2.01
C PHE A 57 9.54 -2.03 -1.82
N LEU A 58 10.26 -1.86 -2.93
CA LEU A 58 11.60 -1.31 -3.02
C LEU A 58 11.63 -0.26 -4.13
N LEU A 59 12.56 0.69 -4.07
CA LEU A 59 12.76 1.71 -5.09
C LEU A 59 14.14 1.55 -5.70
N ALA A 60 14.21 1.37 -7.02
CA ALA A 60 15.47 1.37 -7.75
C ALA A 60 15.67 2.71 -8.45
N PHE A 61 16.69 3.43 -8.04
CA PHE A 61 17.05 4.72 -8.63
C PHE A 61 18.24 4.57 -9.56
N TYR A 62 18.20 5.28 -10.68
CA TYR A 62 19.35 5.42 -11.54
C TYR A 62 20.38 6.37 -10.90
N GLU A 63 21.62 5.91 -10.77
CA GLU A 63 22.79 6.68 -10.34
C GLU A 63 23.77 6.77 -11.52
N ASN A 64 23.84 7.93 -12.17
CA ASN A 64 24.89 8.22 -13.15
C ASN A 64 25.37 9.66 -12.95
N GLN A 65 26.57 9.96 -13.47
CA GLN A 65 27.28 11.24 -13.36
C GLN A 65 26.47 12.42 -13.93
N HIS A 66 25.49 12.15 -14.79
CA HIS A 66 24.46 13.10 -15.19
C HIS A 66 23.19 12.82 -14.36
N ASP A 67 23.09 13.45 -13.20
CA ASP A 67 21.98 13.32 -12.22
C ASP A 67 20.66 13.96 -12.71
N SER A 68 20.45 14.01 -14.03
CA SER A 68 19.27 14.59 -14.65
C SER A 68 18.09 13.62 -14.72
N VAL A 69 18.33 12.31 -14.57
CA VAL A 69 17.27 11.30 -14.66
C VAL A 69 16.48 11.28 -13.36
N LYS A 70 15.27 11.82 -13.41
CA LYS A 70 14.33 11.89 -12.28
C LYS A 70 13.34 10.73 -12.36
N GLU A 71 13.87 9.51 -12.34
CA GLU A 71 13.08 8.27 -12.46
C GLU A 71 13.47 7.27 -11.37
N ALA A 72 12.47 6.55 -10.88
CA ALA A 72 12.61 5.51 -9.86
C ALA A 72 11.68 4.35 -10.17
N LEU A 73 12.25 3.16 -10.38
CA LEU A 73 11.45 1.97 -10.62
C LEU A 73 10.86 1.48 -9.29
N LEU A 74 9.55 1.25 -9.28
CA LEU A 74 8.85 0.62 -8.16
C LEU A 74 8.95 -0.90 -8.31
N LEU A 75 9.62 -1.53 -7.35
CA LEU A 75 9.85 -2.96 -7.32
C LEU A 75 9.04 -3.60 -6.19
N ARG A 76 8.64 -4.87 -6.38
CA ARG A 76 8.05 -5.71 -5.32
C ARG A 76 8.88 -6.98 -5.14
N ALA A 77 9.37 -7.23 -3.93
CA ALA A 77 10.09 -8.46 -3.60
C ALA A 77 9.18 -9.68 -3.73
N ILE A 78 9.59 -10.71 -4.48
CA ILE A 78 8.77 -11.90 -4.76
C ILE A 78 9.34 -13.14 -4.07
N ARG A 79 10.58 -13.50 -4.39
CA ARG A 79 11.22 -14.75 -3.94
C ARG A 79 12.74 -14.68 -4.08
N PRO A 80 13.51 -15.59 -3.46
CA PRO A 80 14.93 -15.70 -3.72
C PRO A 80 15.23 -15.96 -5.20
N ALA A 81 16.35 -15.42 -5.69
CA ALA A 81 16.88 -15.65 -7.03
C ALA A 81 18.24 -16.36 -6.94
N LYS A 82 18.55 -17.17 -7.94
CA LYS A 82 19.81 -17.92 -7.99
C LYS A 82 20.94 -16.99 -8.44
N LEU A 83 22.05 -16.97 -7.71
CA LEU A 83 23.29 -16.33 -8.15
C LEU A 83 24.13 -17.31 -9.00
N PRO A 84 24.96 -16.79 -9.92
CA PRO A 84 25.90 -17.63 -10.68
C PRO A 84 26.81 -18.50 -9.80
N THR A 85 27.19 -17.99 -8.62
CA THR A 85 28.11 -18.62 -7.66
C THR A 85 27.43 -19.56 -6.67
N ASP A 86 26.10 -19.70 -6.70
CA ASP A 86 25.38 -20.45 -5.65
C ASP A 86 25.80 -21.92 -5.56
N ASN A 87 26.09 -22.57 -6.70
CA ASN A 87 26.51 -23.96 -6.70
C ASN A 87 27.84 -24.15 -5.94
N ASP A 88 28.80 -23.25 -6.16
CA ASP A 88 30.13 -23.29 -5.53
C ASP A 88 30.05 -22.97 -4.04
N VAL A 89 29.19 -22.03 -3.67
CA VAL A 89 28.91 -21.67 -2.27
C VAL A 89 28.25 -22.84 -1.55
N ILE A 90 27.24 -23.48 -2.14
CA ILE A 90 26.56 -24.64 -1.55
C ILE A 90 27.54 -25.81 -1.39
N ALA A 91 28.40 -26.07 -2.39
CA ALA A 91 29.42 -27.11 -2.29
C ALA A 91 30.36 -26.85 -1.10
N SER A 92 30.89 -25.62 -1.00
CA SER A 92 31.75 -25.20 0.12
C SER A 92 31.05 -25.31 1.47
N MET A 93 29.76 -24.95 1.57
CA MET A 93 28.96 -25.10 2.80
C MET A 93 28.81 -26.56 3.20
N VAL A 94 28.53 -27.45 2.23
CA VAL A 94 28.38 -28.89 2.49
C VAL A 94 29.69 -29.50 2.97
N GLU A 95 30.83 -29.14 2.36
CA GLU A 95 32.15 -29.58 2.81
C GLU A 95 32.45 -29.09 4.23
N TYR A 96 32.22 -27.80 4.50
CA TYR A 96 32.39 -27.24 5.84
C TYR A 96 31.56 -27.97 6.90
N TYR A 97 30.31 -28.32 6.61
CA TYR A 97 29.46 -29.06 7.54
C TYR A 97 29.91 -30.50 7.75
N LYS A 98 30.49 -31.16 6.73
CA LYS A 98 31.08 -32.50 6.87
C LYS A 98 32.29 -32.48 7.79
N ASP A 99 33.16 -31.48 7.65
CA ASP A 99 34.40 -31.37 8.42
C ASP A 99 34.15 -30.94 9.88
N ASN A 100 33.11 -30.14 10.12
CA ASN A 100 32.74 -29.61 11.44
C ASN A 100 31.60 -30.36 12.15
N LEU A 101 31.30 -31.59 11.73
CA LEU A 101 30.50 -32.49 12.56
C LEU A 101 31.20 -32.61 13.93
N LYS A 102 30.45 -32.40 15.02
CA LYS A 102 30.89 -32.44 16.43
C LYS A 102 31.56 -33.76 16.87
N THR A 103 31.79 -34.68 15.95
CA THR A 103 32.60 -35.90 16.10
C THR A 103 34.10 -35.61 16.11
N SER A 104 34.53 -34.48 15.54
CA SER A 104 35.94 -34.09 15.39
C SER A 104 36.17 -32.86 16.28
N GLY A 105 36.87 -32.99 17.41
CA GLY A 105 37.01 -31.96 18.45
C GLY A 105 37.77 -30.67 18.08
N LYS A 106 37.68 -30.19 16.84
CA LYS A 106 38.18 -28.88 16.39
C LYS A 106 37.01 -27.98 16.02
N GLU A 107 36.83 -26.88 16.74
CA GLU A 107 35.98 -25.77 16.28
C GLU A 107 36.74 -25.02 15.18
N ASN A 108 36.55 -25.39 13.91
CA ASN A 108 37.00 -24.54 12.81
C ASN A 108 35.95 -23.45 12.59
N GLN A 109 36.20 -22.25 13.10
CA GLN A 109 35.41 -21.07 12.73
C GLN A 109 35.71 -20.69 11.28
N LEU A 110 34.67 -20.44 10.49
CA LEU A 110 34.82 -19.87 9.14
C LEU A 110 35.69 -18.60 9.19
N ASP A 111 36.58 -18.42 8.21
CA ASP A 111 37.28 -17.16 8.01
C ASP A 111 36.31 -16.07 7.56
N ASP A 112 36.72 -14.81 7.75
CA ASP A 112 35.83 -13.66 7.51
C ASP A 112 35.46 -13.46 6.03
N TYR A 113 36.33 -13.88 5.10
CA TYR A 113 36.03 -13.81 3.67
C TYR A 113 34.94 -14.83 3.28
N THR A 114 35.03 -16.05 3.80
CA THR A 114 34.02 -17.09 3.58
C THR A 114 32.68 -16.71 4.21
N LYS A 115 32.68 -16.15 5.44
CA LYS A 115 31.46 -15.61 6.08
C LYS A 115 30.81 -14.52 5.23
N TYR A 116 31.62 -13.60 4.70
CA TYR A 116 31.13 -12.52 3.87
C TYR A 116 30.51 -13.05 2.57
N THR A 117 31.18 -13.99 1.92
CA THR A 117 30.71 -14.64 0.68
C THR A 117 29.40 -15.40 0.91
N PHE A 118 29.27 -16.11 2.03
CA PHE A 118 28.04 -16.83 2.40
C PHE A 118 26.86 -15.92 2.75
N GLY A 119 27.13 -14.64 3.06
CA GLY A 119 26.10 -13.66 3.41
C GLY A 119 25.37 -13.04 2.21
N PHE A 120 25.80 -13.35 0.98
CA PHE A 120 25.14 -12.85 -0.24
C PHE A 120 24.06 -13.79 -0.73
N SER A 121 22.99 -13.21 -1.25
CA SER A 121 21.88 -13.94 -1.86
C SER A 121 21.27 -13.13 -3.00
N GLY A 122 20.62 -13.83 -3.94
CA GLY A 122 19.80 -13.20 -4.96
C GLY A 122 18.38 -12.99 -4.48
N LEU A 123 17.75 -11.88 -4.87
CA LEU A 123 16.34 -11.60 -4.64
C LEU A 123 15.66 -11.22 -5.96
N GLU A 124 14.63 -11.97 -6.36
CA GLU A 124 13.75 -11.63 -7.48
C GLU A 124 12.71 -10.61 -7.02
N CYS A 125 12.67 -9.51 -7.75
CA CYS A 125 11.66 -8.48 -7.63
C CYS A 125 10.86 -8.39 -8.93
N LYS A 126 9.55 -8.14 -8.81
CA LYS A 126 8.70 -7.75 -9.93
C LYS A 126 8.77 -6.24 -10.10
N VAL A 127 8.94 -5.78 -11.33
CA VAL A 127 8.80 -4.37 -11.71
C VAL A 127 7.31 -4.06 -11.80
N ILE A 128 6.85 -3.07 -11.04
CA ILE A 128 5.44 -2.66 -11.01
C ILE A 128 5.20 -1.48 -11.92
N GLY A 129 6.18 -0.59 -12.04
CA GLY A 129 6.03 0.66 -12.76
C GLY A 129 7.15 1.64 -12.41
N THR A 130 6.98 2.88 -12.84
CA THR A 130 8.01 3.91 -12.72
C THR A 130 7.42 5.19 -12.14
N PHE A 131 8.01 5.68 -11.05
CA PHE A 131 7.82 7.06 -10.65
C PHE A 131 8.77 7.94 -11.45
N TYR A 132 8.25 9.03 -12.02
CA TYR A 132 9.07 10.00 -12.75
C TYR A 132 8.60 11.43 -12.47
N LYS A 133 9.42 12.43 -12.77
CA LYS A 133 9.00 13.84 -12.77
C LYS A 133 8.73 14.31 -14.18
N ASP A 134 7.58 14.94 -14.38
CA ASP A 134 7.23 15.56 -15.65
C ASP A 134 7.99 16.89 -15.87
N THR A 135 7.71 17.57 -16.98
CA THR A 135 8.32 18.88 -17.32
C THR A 135 8.03 19.98 -16.29
N ASN A 136 6.99 19.80 -15.45
CA ASN A 136 6.60 20.73 -14.40
C ASN A 136 7.15 20.32 -13.03
N GLU A 137 8.05 19.33 -12.96
CA GLU A 137 8.61 18.76 -11.73
C GLU A 137 7.60 18.05 -10.82
N ILE A 138 6.42 17.72 -11.36
CA ILE A 138 5.38 17.00 -10.63
C ILE A 138 5.68 15.50 -10.73
N VAL A 139 5.60 14.81 -9.59
CA VAL A 139 5.78 13.36 -9.54
C VAL A 139 4.56 12.68 -10.16
N GLN A 140 4.81 11.81 -11.14
CA GLN A 140 3.83 10.98 -11.82
C GLN A 140 4.18 9.50 -11.60
N PHE A 141 3.20 8.62 -11.79
CA PHE A 141 3.40 7.18 -11.74
C PHE A 141 2.90 6.49 -13.02
N GLY A 142 3.82 5.83 -13.74
CA GLY A 142 3.48 4.93 -14.83
C GLY A 142 3.32 3.50 -14.31
N GLY A 143 2.26 2.81 -14.72
CA GLY A 143 2.02 1.39 -14.40
C GLY A 143 2.87 0.40 -15.20
N ASP A 144 3.82 0.93 -15.97
CA ASP A 144 4.78 0.23 -16.80
C ASP A 144 6.14 0.96 -16.77
N VAL A 145 7.08 0.47 -17.58
CA VAL A 145 8.42 1.06 -17.72
C VAL A 145 8.60 1.36 -19.20
N GLU A 146 8.76 2.64 -19.54
CA GLU A 146 9.02 3.07 -20.92
C GLU A 146 10.41 2.61 -21.38
N ASN A 147 11.42 2.84 -20.53
CA ASN A 147 12.81 2.49 -20.79
C ASN A 147 13.53 2.16 -19.48
N PHE A 148 14.56 1.31 -19.57
CA PHE A 148 15.48 1.07 -18.47
C PHE A 148 16.92 1.04 -18.97
N TYR A 149 17.84 1.49 -18.12
CA TYR A 149 19.27 1.45 -18.42
C TYR A 149 19.91 0.16 -17.88
N SER A 150 21.19 -0.05 -18.19
CA SER A 150 21.94 -1.19 -17.66
C SER A 150 21.84 -1.31 -16.13
N ALA A 151 21.54 -2.51 -15.65
CA ALA A 151 21.26 -2.80 -14.24
C ALA A 151 22.32 -2.25 -13.26
N HIS A 152 23.61 -2.29 -13.62
CA HIS A 152 24.70 -1.82 -12.75
C HIS A 152 24.62 -0.33 -12.36
N ASN A 153 23.87 0.48 -13.12
CA ASN A 153 23.67 1.89 -12.83
C ASN A 153 22.53 2.15 -11.85
N TYR A 154 21.80 1.11 -11.42
CA TYR A 154 20.72 1.28 -10.45
C TYR A 154 21.17 0.92 -9.05
N VAL A 155 20.62 1.63 -8.08
CA VAL A 155 20.75 1.33 -6.66
C VAL A 155 19.38 1.19 -6.02
N VAL A 156 19.19 0.13 -5.25
CA VAL A 156 17.89 -0.21 -4.67
C VAL A 156 17.86 0.13 -3.19
N TYR A 157 16.81 0.83 -2.78
CA TYR A 157 16.55 1.23 -1.42
C TYR A 157 15.19 0.71 -0.95
N LYS A 158 15.08 0.43 0.35
CA LYS A 158 13.79 0.16 0.99
C LYS A 158 13.14 1.49 1.39
N PRO A 159 11.89 1.77 1.01
CA PRO A 159 11.22 3.00 1.40
C PRO A 159 11.05 3.07 2.93
N THR A 160 11.24 4.26 3.50
CA THR A 160 10.88 4.54 4.90
C THR A 160 9.36 4.58 5.06
N SER A 161 8.84 4.57 6.29
CA SER A 161 7.40 4.66 6.54
C SER A 161 6.75 5.87 5.86
N GLU A 162 7.41 7.02 5.89
CA GLU A 162 6.98 8.25 5.20
C GLU A 162 6.87 8.09 3.68
N VAL A 163 7.90 7.55 3.04
CA VAL A 163 7.92 7.35 1.58
C VAL A 163 6.93 6.25 1.18
N LEU A 164 6.82 5.20 2.00
CA LEU A 164 5.88 4.12 1.77
C LEU A 164 4.42 4.60 1.86
N GLU A 165 4.11 5.50 2.81
CA GLU A 165 2.78 6.11 2.91
C GLU A 165 2.43 6.90 1.65
N GLN A 166 3.39 7.59 1.04
CA GLN A 166 3.18 8.24 -0.26
C GLN A 166 2.95 7.22 -1.37
N ILE A 167 3.76 6.16 -1.47
CA ILE A 167 3.63 5.15 -2.53
C ILE A 167 2.24 4.50 -2.49
N VAL A 168 1.79 4.05 -1.31
CA VAL A 168 0.54 3.27 -1.20
C VAL A 168 -0.71 4.12 -1.33
N ASN A 169 -0.61 5.42 -1.08
CA ASN A 169 -1.72 6.36 -1.22
C ASN A 169 -1.55 7.29 -2.43
N PHE A 170 -0.59 7.01 -3.32
CA PHE A 170 -0.32 7.87 -4.48
C PHE A 170 -1.55 7.98 -5.40
N ARG A 171 -1.83 9.19 -5.87
CA ARG A 171 -2.93 9.50 -6.79
C ARG A 171 -2.47 10.57 -7.78
N ASP A 172 -2.72 10.36 -9.05
CA ASP A 172 -2.40 11.34 -10.09
C ASP A 172 -3.16 12.65 -9.82
N GLY A 173 -2.42 13.72 -9.59
CA GLY A 173 -2.97 15.07 -9.44
C GLY A 173 -3.78 15.33 -8.17
N ALA A 174 -3.83 14.42 -7.19
CA ALA A 174 -4.60 14.60 -5.96
C ALA A 174 -3.76 14.31 -4.71
N VAL A 175 -3.80 15.23 -3.73
CA VAL A 175 -3.14 15.02 -2.44
C VAL A 175 -4.04 14.22 -1.50
N VAL A 176 -3.44 13.29 -0.78
CA VAL A 176 -4.10 12.44 0.22
C VAL A 176 -4.38 13.25 1.48
N GLY A 177 -5.55 13.05 2.08
CA GLY A 177 -6.03 13.78 3.26
C GLY A 177 -7.05 14.86 2.94
N ASN A 178 -7.70 14.78 1.78
CA ASN A 178 -8.89 15.58 1.50
C ASN A 178 -10.06 15.12 2.39
N GLY A 179 -11.11 15.94 2.54
CA GLY A 179 -12.24 15.63 3.44
C GLY A 179 -12.94 14.29 3.14
N SER A 180 -12.85 13.80 1.90
CA SER A 180 -13.41 12.53 1.44
C SER A 180 -12.54 11.30 1.69
N ASP A 181 -11.31 11.47 2.21
CA ASP A 181 -10.39 10.35 2.44
C ASP A 181 -10.65 9.64 3.75
N VAL A 182 -10.86 8.33 3.66
CA VAL A 182 -11.14 7.49 4.82
C VAL A 182 -10.05 6.46 5.01
N LYS A 183 -9.52 6.41 6.22
CA LYS A 183 -8.54 5.40 6.62
C LYS A 183 -9.20 4.03 6.68
N ILE A 184 -8.78 3.12 5.81
CA ILE A 184 -9.29 1.74 5.79
C ILE A 184 -8.40 0.78 6.59
N GLY A 185 -7.12 1.13 6.79
CA GLY A 185 -6.20 0.29 7.53
C GLY A 185 -4.77 0.76 7.50
N LYS A 186 -3.85 -0.19 7.60
CA LYS A 186 -2.41 0.03 7.55
C LYS A 186 -1.71 -1.05 6.73
N VAL A 187 -0.54 -0.73 6.18
CA VAL A 187 0.25 -1.66 5.38
C VAL A 187 0.76 -2.80 6.27
N ARG A 188 0.61 -4.02 5.78
CA ARG A 188 1.17 -5.24 6.38
C ARG A 188 1.72 -6.13 5.29
N TYR A 189 3.03 -6.36 5.28
CA TYR A 189 3.66 -7.24 4.28
C TYR A 189 3.63 -8.72 4.67
N SER A 190 3.70 -9.04 5.97
CA SER A 190 3.80 -10.43 6.42
C SER A 190 2.98 -10.70 7.67
N SER A 191 2.64 -11.98 7.87
CA SER A 191 2.08 -12.46 9.13
C SER A 191 3.10 -12.38 10.26
N SER A 192 4.38 -12.65 9.95
CA SER A 192 5.53 -12.56 10.85
C SER A 192 6.02 -11.12 10.96
N ARG A 193 6.03 -10.56 12.19
CA ARG A 193 6.28 -9.12 12.41
C ARG A 193 7.55 -8.79 13.18
N ARG A 194 8.52 -9.70 13.27
CA ARG A 194 9.78 -9.50 14.01
C ARG A 194 10.43 -8.13 13.78
N PHE A 195 10.48 -7.66 12.53
CA PHE A 195 11.03 -6.33 12.20
C PHE A 195 9.98 -5.21 12.12
N GLN A 196 8.73 -5.53 11.81
CA GLN A 196 7.67 -4.52 11.61
C GLN A 196 7.10 -3.96 12.92
N GLU A 197 7.19 -4.69 14.03
CA GLU A 197 6.65 -4.23 15.32
C GLU A 197 7.32 -2.95 15.84
N ASN A 198 8.59 -2.72 15.48
CA ASN A 198 9.33 -1.53 15.85
C ASN A 198 9.30 -0.43 14.79
N GLN A 199 8.49 -0.59 13.74
CA GLN A 199 8.36 0.41 12.67
C GLN A 199 7.07 1.22 12.82
N PRO A 200 7.06 2.51 12.45
CA PRO A 200 5.85 3.30 12.42
C PRO A 200 4.80 2.69 11.49
N ASP A 201 3.55 2.69 11.96
CA ASP A 201 2.40 2.25 11.17
C ASP A 201 2.23 3.15 9.94
N VAL A 202 2.14 2.55 8.76
CA VAL A 202 1.85 3.25 7.50
C VAL A 202 0.38 3.11 7.19
N ASN A 203 -0.36 4.22 7.17
CA ASN A 203 -1.80 4.20 6.97
C ASN A 203 -2.15 4.08 5.48
N VAL A 204 -3.30 3.46 5.22
CA VAL A 204 -3.87 3.35 3.88
C VAL A 204 -5.22 4.06 3.89
N TYR A 205 -5.38 4.97 2.94
CA TYR A 205 -6.56 5.79 2.74
C TYR A 205 -7.20 5.46 1.39
N VAL A 206 -8.51 5.51 1.36
CA VAL A 206 -9.34 5.30 0.17
C VAL A 206 -10.25 6.49 0.03
N ASN A 207 -10.48 6.92 -1.21
CA ASN A 207 -11.42 8.01 -1.46
C ASN A 207 -12.84 7.47 -1.39
N SER A 208 -13.71 8.12 -0.64
CA SER A 208 -15.12 7.74 -0.55
C SER A 208 -15.84 7.79 -1.90
N GLN A 209 -15.36 8.63 -2.83
CA GLN A 209 -15.82 8.63 -4.23
C GLN A 209 -15.66 7.29 -4.93
N ASP A 210 -14.59 6.53 -4.64
CA ASP A 210 -14.39 5.23 -5.26
C ASP A 210 -15.46 4.22 -4.82
N PHE A 211 -16.02 4.38 -3.62
CA PHE A 211 -17.14 3.54 -3.16
C PHE A 211 -18.51 4.02 -3.67
N LEU A 212 -18.65 5.32 -3.91
CA LEU A 212 -19.92 5.91 -4.35
C LEU A 212 -20.11 5.87 -5.87
N GLY A 213 -19.04 6.11 -6.62
CA GLY A 213 -19.08 6.19 -8.09
C GLY A 213 -18.79 4.88 -8.80
N LYS A 214 -18.29 3.85 -8.11
CA LYS A 214 -17.91 2.57 -8.73
C LYS A 214 -18.51 1.37 -8.00
N ARG A 215 -18.73 0.29 -8.76
CA ARG A 215 -19.20 -0.99 -8.21
C ARG A 215 -18.04 -1.69 -7.50
N THR A 216 -18.16 -1.88 -6.19
CA THR A 216 -17.16 -2.56 -5.36
C THR A 216 -17.58 -4.00 -5.09
N ALA A 217 -16.66 -4.96 -5.22
CA ALA A 217 -16.87 -6.36 -4.85
C ALA A 217 -15.88 -6.76 -3.74
N LEU A 218 -16.37 -7.46 -2.72
CA LEU A 218 -15.57 -7.93 -1.58
C LEU A 218 -15.61 -9.45 -1.53
N PHE A 219 -14.47 -10.09 -1.77
CA PHE A 219 -14.31 -11.53 -1.71
C PHE A 219 -13.56 -11.95 -0.44
N GLY A 220 -14.06 -12.99 0.23
CA GLY A 220 -13.41 -13.52 1.43
C GLY A 220 -14.24 -14.61 2.09
N MET A 221 -13.55 -15.61 2.66
CA MET A 221 -14.16 -16.68 3.44
C MET A 221 -14.86 -16.15 4.69
N THR A 222 -15.61 -17.01 5.38
CA THR A 222 -16.17 -16.66 6.69
C THR A 222 -15.05 -16.42 7.69
N ARG A 223 -15.25 -15.45 8.60
CA ARG A 223 -14.28 -15.05 9.66
C ARG A 223 -12.95 -14.48 9.18
N THR A 224 -12.83 -14.04 7.93
CA THR A 224 -11.63 -13.33 7.42
C THR A 224 -11.74 -11.81 7.48
N GLY A 225 -12.78 -11.27 8.12
CA GLY A 225 -12.96 -9.82 8.29
C GLY A 225 -13.82 -9.13 7.23
N LYS A 226 -14.41 -9.86 6.26
CA LYS A 226 -15.29 -9.28 5.22
C LYS A 226 -16.36 -8.35 5.81
N SER A 227 -17.07 -8.79 6.84
CA SER A 227 -18.14 -7.98 7.46
C SER A 227 -17.62 -6.73 8.15
N ASN A 228 -16.43 -6.79 8.75
CA ASN A 228 -15.80 -5.61 9.35
C ASN A 228 -15.34 -4.61 8.27
N THR A 229 -14.85 -5.08 7.13
CA THR A 229 -14.52 -4.22 5.99
C THR A 229 -15.77 -3.53 5.45
N VAL A 230 -16.89 -4.24 5.29
CA VAL A 230 -18.18 -3.65 4.87
C VAL A 230 -18.63 -2.57 5.85
N LYS A 231 -18.57 -2.83 7.17
CA LYS A 231 -18.89 -1.84 8.21
C LYS A 231 -18.05 -0.57 8.08
N LYS A 232 -16.75 -0.70 7.79
CA LYS A 232 -15.85 0.45 7.59
C LYS A 232 -16.15 1.24 6.31
N ILE A 233 -16.56 0.58 5.23
CA ILE A 233 -16.99 1.26 4.00
C ILE A 233 -18.31 2.02 4.21
N ILE A 234 -19.26 1.43 4.94
CA ILE A 234 -20.52 2.11 5.29
C ILE A 234 -20.25 3.31 6.19
N GLU A 235 -19.37 3.17 7.18
CA GLU A 235 -18.92 4.29 8.03
C GLU A 235 -18.31 5.42 7.19
N ALA A 236 -17.37 5.09 6.30
CA ALA A 236 -16.75 6.03 5.37
C ALA A 236 -17.78 6.80 4.52
N THR A 237 -18.75 6.07 3.98
CA THR A 237 -19.80 6.62 3.11
C THR A 237 -20.75 7.52 3.90
N THR A 238 -21.12 7.10 5.11
CA THR A 238 -22.03 7.84 5.99
C THR A 238 -21.38 9.15 6.43
N ASP A 239 -20.12 9.11 6.85
CA ASP A 239 -19.35 10.28 7.26
C ASP A 239 -19.21 11.28 6.10
N SER A 240 -18.91 10.79 4.90
CA SER A 240 -18.88 11.61 3.68
C SER A 240 -20.24 12.24 3.36
N SER A 241 -21.34 11.50 3.56
CA SER A 241 -22.69 12.05 3.36
C SER A 241 -23.03 13.12 4.41
N PHE A 242 -22.50 13.06 5.62
CA PHE A 242 -22.72 14.11 6.61
C PHE A 242 -22.01 15.43 6.28
N GLN A 243 -20.94 15.37 5.48
CA GLN A 243 -20.21 16.54 4.98
C GLN A 243 -20.84 17.16 3.72
N SER A 244 -21.83 16.49 3.12
CA SER A 244 -22.58 17.01 1.96
C SER A 244 -23.52 18.16 2.35
N ILE A 245 -23.92 18.95 1.35
CA ILE A 245 -24.88 20.05 1.57
C ILE A 245 -26.20 19.43 2.02
N LYS A 246 -26.74 19.90 3.15
CA LYS A 246 -28.15 19.63 3.47
C LYS A 246 -28.99 20.38 2.45
N LEU A 247 -29.82 19.64 1.71
CA LEU A 247 -30.99 20.22 1.05
C LEU A 247 -31.92 20.73 2.16
N ASP A 248 -31.67 21.92 2.70
CA ASP A 248 -32.60 22.57 3.60
C ASP A 248 -33.65 23.30 2.75
N ASP A 249 -34.88 22.82 2.85
CA ASP A 249 -36.19 23.44 2.62
C ASP A 249 -36.22 24.85 1.97
N GLY A 250 -36.04 24.92 0.64
CA GLY A 250 -36.64 26.00 -0.16
C GLY A 250 -35.73 27.06 -0.76
N THR A 251 -34.40 26.99 -0.62
CA THR A 251 -33.52 27.73 -1.53
C THR A 251 -33.32 26.93 -2.81
N SER A 252 -34.20 27.20 -3.77
CA SER A 252 -33.94 26.96 -5.17
C SER A 252 -32.74 27.80 -5.61
N ASP A 253 -31.52 27.31 -5.36
CA ASP A 253 -30.38 27.65 -6.22
C ASP A 253 -30.58 26.89 -7.55
N MET A 254 -31.68 27.25 -8.22
CA MET A 254 -32.02 26.89 -9.60
C MET A 254 -31.28 27.82 -10.57
N ILE A 255 -30.03 28.17 -10.27
CA ILE A 255 -29.15 28.88 -11.22
C ILE A 255 -27.71 28.42 -10.99
N SER A 256 -27.41 27.21 -11.42
CA SER A 256 -26.11 26.97 -12.05
C SER A 256 -26.32 26.00 -13.22
N ASP A 257 -25.48 26.15 -14.25
CA ASP A 257 -25.64 25.53 -15.56
C ASP A 257 -26.07 24.06 -15.48
N ALA A 258 -26.85 23.58 -16.46
CA ALA A 258 -27.22 22.16 -16.56
C ALA A 258 -25.99 21.21 -16.50
N ALA A 259 -24.80 21.74 -16.82
CA ALA A 259 -23.51 21.07 -16.67
C ALA A 259 -23.08 20.86 -15.19
N GLU A 260 -23.28 21.83 -14.29
CA GLU A 260 -22.90 21.70 -12.88
C GLU A 260 -23.77 20.68 -12.12
N ASN A 261 -25.01 20.49 -12.57
CA ASN A 261 -25.92 19.47 -12.03
C ASN A 261 -25.54 18.03 -12.43
N LEU A 262 -24.71 17.85 -13.47
CA LEU A 262 -24.21 16.52 -13.86
C LEU A 262 -23.07 16.04 -12.96
N GLU A 263 -22.34 16.96 -12.34
CA GLU A 263 -21.26 16.62 -11.42
C GLU A 263 -21.79 16.23 -10.04
N GLN A 264 -21.55 14.98 -9.67
CA GLN A 264 -22.07 14.38 -8.43
C GLN A 264 -21.24 14.74 -7.18
N PHE A 265 -20.03 15.28 -7.38
CA PHE A 265 -19.07 15.58 -6.32
C PHE A 265 -18.55 17.02 -6.43
N LYS A 266 -18.12 17.58 -5.31
CA LYS A 266 -17.41 18.87 -5.24
C LYS A 266 -15.92 18.66 -5.60
N GLU A 267 -15.20 19.75 -5.84
CA GLU A 267 -13.75 19.72 -6.10
C GLU A 267 -12.94 19.02 -5.00
N ASP A 268 -13.39 19.10 -3.74
CA ASP A 268 -12.71 18.50 -2.59
C ASP A 268 -12.91 16.99 -2.44
N GLY A 269 -13.69 16.37 -3.33
CA GLY A 269 -13.98 14.95 -3.29
C GLY A 269 -15.31 14.58 -2.63
N THR A 270 -15.93 15.50 -1.90
CA THR A 270 -17.16 15.21 -1.14
C THR A 270 -18.39 15.20 -2.04
N PRO A 271 -19.43 14.40 -1.73
CA PRO A 271 -20.65 14.39 -2.53
C PRO A 271 -21.41 15.73 -2.39
N LYS A 272 -21.97 16.24 -3.50
CA LYS A 272 -22.74 17.50 -3.48
C LYS A 272 -23.99 17.38 -2.61
N TYR A 273 -24.72 16.27 -2.77
CA TYR A 273 -25.95 15.95 -2.05
C TYR A 273 -25.75 14.76 -1.10
N LYS A 274 -26.69 14.59 -0.16
CA LYS A 274 -26.70 13.42 0.73
C LYS A 274 -26.78 12.12 -0.07
N VAL A 275 -26.01 11.14 0.39
CA VAL A 275 -25.90 9.83 -0.26
C VAL A 275 -26.46 8.76 0.66
N GLY A 276 -27.29 7.88 0.10
CA GLY A 276 -27.84 6.71 0.77
C GLY A 276 -27.33 5.42 0.15
N GLN A 277 -27.43 4.32 0.89
CA GLN A 277 -27.10 2.99 0.41
C GLN A 277 -28.29 2.05 0.59
N ILE A 278 -28.54 1.23 -0.43
CA ILE A 278 -29.50 0.12 -0.34
C ILE A 278 -28.69 -1.15 -0.12
N ILE A 279 -28.87 -1.78 1.03
CA ILE A 279 -28.16 -3.00 1.40
C ILE A 279 -29.12 -4.18 1.23
N PHE A 280 -28.81 -5.04 0.26
CA PHE A 280 -29.48 -6.33 0.08
C PHE A 280 -28.75 -7.40 0.90
N ASP A 281 -29.32 -7.74 2.04
CA ASP A 281 -28.77 -8.72 2.97
C ASP A 281 -29.69 -9.93 3.07
N ILE A 282 -29.55 -10.84 2.10
CA ILE A 282 -30.41 -12.03 1.97
C ILE A 282 -30.35 -12.90 3.24
N ASN A 283 -29.18 -13.03 3.85
CA ASN A 283 -28.95 -13.87 5.01
C ASN A 283 -29.18 -13.14 6.34
N GLY A 284 -29.31 -11.80 6.32
CA GLY A 284 -29.41 -10.99 7.53
C GLY A 284 -28.10 -10.92 8.33
N GLU A 285 -26.95 -11.13 7.69
CA GLU A 285 -25.61 -11.13 8.31
C GLU A 285 -25.16 -9.75 8.80
N TYR A 286 -25.67 -8.69 8.18
CA TYR A 286 -25.27 -7.30 8.40
C TYR A 286 -26.35 -6.50 9.14
N ALA A 287 -27.61 -6.82 8.89
CA ALA A 287 -28.76 -6.15 9.46
C ALA A 287 -29.10 -6.61 10.90
N ASN A 288 -28.56 -7.74 11.36
CA ASN A 288 -28.86 -8.29 12.69
C ASN A 288 -27.58 -8.43 13.52
N ALA A 289 -27.69 -8.20 14.84
CA ALA A 289 -26.63 -8.54 15.76
C ALA A 289 -26.47 -10.06 15.84
N ASN A 290 -25.24 -10.51 15.64
CA ASN A 290 -24.82 -11.87 15.94
C ASN A 290 -24.04 -11.86 17.27
N LEU A 291 -23.88 -13.03 17.91
CA LEU A 291 -23.10 -13.20 19.15
C LEU A 291 -21.65 -12.66 19.06
N GLN A 292 -21.14 -12.45 17.84
CA GLN A 292 -19.79 -11.96 17.58
C GLN A 292 -19.72 -10.45 17.32
N ASP A 293 -20.87 -9.79 17.17
CA ASP A 293 -21.01 -8.43 16.67
C ASP A 293 -21.84 -7.53 17.61
N GLU A 294 -22.08 -7.95 18.87
CA GLU A 294 -22.87 -7.18 19.84
C GLU A 294 -22.43 -5.70 19.89
N GLY A 295 -23.35 -4.78 19.59
CA GLY A 295 -23.11 -3.34 19.58
C GLY A 295 -22.39 -2.78 18.34
N THR A 296 -22.01 -3.63 17.38
CA THR A 296 -21.32 -3.22 16.14
C THR A 296 -22.08 -3.58 14.87
N ALA A 297 -23.27 -4.18 14.99
CA ALA A 297 -24.15 -4.43 13.85
C ALA A 297 -24.53 -3.10 13.18
N ILE A 298 -24.60 -3.09 11.84
CA ILE A 298 -24.82 -1.86 11.06
C ILE A 298 -26.15 -1.22 11.46
N PHE A 299 -27.19 -2.04 11.60
CA PHE A 299 -28.51 -1.56 12.00
C PHE A 299 -28.52 -0.95 13.41
N GLU A 300 -27.76 -1.50 14.36
CA GLU A 300 -27.68 -0.95 15.72
C GLU A 300 -26.95 0.39 15.72
N LYS A 301 -25.79 0.45 15.05
CA LYS A 301 -24.96 1.66 14.96
C LYS A 301 -25.67 2.82 14.26
N TYR A 302 -26.47 2.54 13.23
CA TYR A 302 -27.15 3.54 12.41
C TYR A 302 -28.68 3.49 12.52
N ARG A 303 -29.20 3.05 13.68
CA ARG A 303 -30.65 2.85 13.90
C ARG A 303 -31.50 4.08 13.56
N ILE A 304 -30.97 5.27 13.84
CA ILE A 304 -31.67 6.56 13.60
C ILE A 304 -31.67 6.92 12.11
N LEU A 305 -30.72 6.41 11.33
CA LEU A 305 -30.51 6.74 9.92
C LEU A 305 -30.99 5.64 8.96
N THR A 306 -31.38 4.47 9.50
CA THR A 306 -31.66 3.27 8.70
C THR A 306 -33.14 2.90 8.80
N THR A 307 -33.80 2.83 7.65
CA THR A 307 -35.12 2.18 7.53
C THR A 307 -34.91 0.73 7.13
N ARG A 308 -35.37 -0.22 7.95
CA ARG A 308 -35.25 -1.65 7.68
C ARG A 308 -36.55 -2.23 7.17
N TYR A 309 -36.51 -2.78 5.96
CA TYR A 309 -37.59 -3.61 5.42
C TYR A 309 -37.24 -5.09 5.64
N SER A 310 -38.21 -5.89 6.07
CA SER A 310 -38.06 -7.33 6.29
C SER A 310 -39.26 -8.04 5.68
N VAL A 311 -39.00 -9.10 4.93
CA VAL A 311 -40.04 -9.99 4.39
C VAL A 311 -40.66 -10.90 5.46
N LEU A 312 -40.01 -11.02 6.63
CA LEU A 312 -40.52 -11.74 7.78
C LEU A 312 -40.75 -10.79 8.95
N GLU A 313 -41.91 -10.92 9.60
CA GLU A 313 -42.23 -10.21 10.82
C GLU A 313 -41.36 -10.76 11.96
N LYS A 314 -40.27 -10.05 12.29
CA LYS A 314 -39.45 -10.35 13.47
C LYS A 314 -39.86 -9.42 14.59
N LYS A 315 -40.30 -9.97 15.73
CA LYS A 315 -40.52 -9.19 16.96
C LYS A 315 -39.26 -8.38 17.22
N ILE A 316 -39.39 -7.06 17.18
CA ILE A 316 -38.31 -6.15 17.54
C ILE A 316 -37.99 -6.45 19.00
N LEU A 317 -36.88 -7.14 19.25
CA LEU A 317 -36.33 -7.26 20.60
C LEU A 317 -35.94 -5.85 21.01
N LYS A 318 -36.81 -5.21 21.80
CA LYS A 318 -36.47 -4.01 22.54
C LYS A 318 -35.46 -4.46 23.61
N PHE A 319 -34.19 -4.17 23.37
CA PHE A 319 -33.22 -3.97 24.45
C PHE A 319 -33.48 -2.59 25.06
#